data_AF-A0A4P9XQI0-F1
#
_entry.id   AF-A0A4P9XQI0-F1
#
_cell.length_a   1.000
_cell.length_b   1.000
_cell.length_c   1.000
_cell.angle_alpha   90.00
_cell.angle_beta   90.00
_cell.angle_gamma   90.00
#
_symmetry.space_group_name_H-M   'P 1'
#
loop_
_entity.id
_entity.type
_entity.pdbx_description
1 polymer ?
#
loop_
_entity_poly.entity_id
_entity_poly.type
_entity_poly.pdbx_seq_one_letter_code
_entity_poly.pdbx_strand_id
1 'polypeptide(L)'
;QGTSTDQDARFSNKQKKLLRTMKFPESFKKKVNMTKVNLDALRPWIAGRVRELLGIEDEVVTEFVFGLLAEEKLDPRHIQINLTGFLENNAGVFVQELWDMLLSAQENIGGIPAKLVEQKKQEIMRKQVSRHGDRLGAYYAY
;
A
#
# COMPACT_ATOMS: atom_id res chain seq x y z
N GLN A 1 -30.07 -6.09 -12.36
CA GLN A 1 -30.36 -6.51 -10.97
C GLN A 1 -29.42 -5.71 -10.06
N GLY A 2 -29.97 -4.75 -9.32
CA GLY A 2 -29.19 -3.92 -8.40
C GLY A 2 -29.04 -4.64 -7.06
N THR A 3 -27.81 -4.96 -6.70
CA THR A 3 -27.48 -5.43 -5.35
C THR A 3 -27.40 -4.20 -4.45
N SER A 4 -28.54 -3.85 -3.84
CA SER A 4 -28.57 -2.88 -2.76
C SER A 4 -27.63 -3.33 -1.66
N THR A 5 -26.70 -2.43 -1.38
CA THR A 5 -25.75 -2.35 -0.28
C THR A 5 -26.49 -2.21 1.07
N ASP A 6 -27.39 -3.14 1.37
CA ASP A 6 -28.03 -3.20 2.69
C ASP A 6 -27.06 -3.91 3.64
N GLN A 7 -26.74 -3.18 4.70
CA GLN A 7 -25.60 -3.43 5.56
C GLN A 7 -25.73 -4.80 6.24
N ASP A 8 -24.80 -5.67 5.91
CA ASP A 8 -24.68 -7.01 6.45
C ASP A 8 -24.42 -6.93 7.97
N ALA A 9 -25.48 -7.05 8.78
CA ALA A 9 -25.39 -7.07 10.24
C ALA A 9 -24.45 -8.17 10.77
N ARG A 10 -24.18 -9.20 9.95
CA ARG A 10 -23.21 -10.27 10.21
C ARG A 10 -21.77 -9.78 10.07
N PHE A 11 -21.51 -8.84 9.15
CA PHE A 11 -20.21 -8.20 8.94
C PHE A 11 -19.87 -7.24 10.09
N SER A 12 -20.84 -6.45 10.57
CA SER A 12 -20.66 -5.55 11.72
C SER A 12 -20.24 -6.29 13.01
N ASN A 13 -20.82 -7.47 13.26
CA ASN A 13 -20.49 -8.26 14.44
C ASN A 13 -19.09 -8.91 14.36
N LYS A 14 -18.70 -9.38 13.16
CA LYS A 14 -17.32 -9.83 12.88
C LYS A 14 -16.31 -8.68 13.01
N GLN A 15 -16.65 -7.51 12.50
CA GLN A 15 -15.82 -6.30 12.56
C GLN A 15 -15.54 -5.88 14.00
N LYS A 16 -16.57 -5.82 14.86
CA LYS A 16 -16.41 -5.52 16.29
C LYS A 16 -15.56 -6.57 17.02
N LYS A 17 -15.69 -7.85 16.67
CA LYS A 17 -14.87 -8.93 17.23
C LYS A 17 -13.40 -8.82 16.80
N LEU A 18 -13.14 -8.55 15.53
CA LEU A 18 -11.80 -8.34 14.99
C LEU A 18 -11.11 -7.13 15.64
N LEU A 19 -11.82 -6.00 15.75
CA LEU A 19 -11.34 -4.80 16.44
C LEU A 19 -10.92 -5.05 17.89
N ARG A 20 -11.60 -5.96 18.58
CA ARG A 20 -11.34 -6.25 19.99
C ARG A 20 -10.24 -7.29 20.21
N THR A 21 -9.91 -8.08 19.18
CA THR A 21 -8.95 -9.19 19.27
C THR A 21 -7.61 -8.85 18.63
N MET A 22 -7.59 -7.94 17.66
CA MET A 22 -6.38 -7.54 16.95
C MET A 22 -5.50 -6.61 17.80
N LYS A 23 -4.20 -6.88 17.81
CA LYS A 23 -3.18 -5.95 18.30
C LYS A 23 -2.85 -4.99 17.17
N PHE A 24 -3.18 -3.71 17.37
CA PHE A 24 -2.89 -2.68 16.39
C PHE A 24 -1.49 -2.09 16.64
N PRO A 25 -0.70 -1.85 15.59
CA PRO A 25 0.59 -1.17 15.70
C PRO A 25 0.44 0.25 16.27
N GLU A 26 1.48 0.75 16.95
CA GLU A 26 1.52 2.13 17.45
C GLU A 26 1.35 3.16 16.31
N SER A 27 1.77 2.82 15.09
CA SER A 27 1.56 3.61 13.88
C SER A 27 0.09 4.01 13.67
N PHE A 28 -0.87 3.16 14.07
CA PHE A 28 -2.30 3.40 13.91
C PHE A 28 -2.83 4.51 14.84
N LYS A 29 -2.05 4.92 15.84
CA LYS A 29 -2.40 6.06 16.71
C LYS A 29 -2.14 7.40 16.01
N LYS A 30 -1.23 7.42 15.02
CA LYS A 30 -0.91 8.63 14.25
C LYS A 30 -1.91 8.78 13.11
N LYS A 31 -2.50 9.96 13.01
CA LYS A 31 -3.37 10.33 11.89
C LYS A 31 -2.53 10.72 10.68
N VAL A 32 -2.97 10.27 9.52
CA VAL A 32 -2.42 10.65 8.22
C VAL A 32 -3.27 11.78 7.65
N ASN A 33 -2.62 12.83 7.16
CA ASN A 33 -3.30 13.85 6.37
C ASN A 33 -3.10 13.61 4.87
N MET A 34 -4.12 13.11 4.18
CA MET A 34 -4.05 12.78 2.75
C MET A 34 -3.82 13.98 1.84
N THR A 35 -4.15 15.21 2.28
CA THR A 35 -3.84 16.42 1.51
C THR A 35 -2.34 16.64 1.34
N LYS A 36 -1.52 16.03 2.20
CA LYS A 36 -0.06 16.08 2.14
C LYS A 36 0.56 14.87 1.45
N VAL A 37 -0.24 13.89 1.04
CA VAL A 37 0.24 12.62 0.48
C VAL A 37 -0.06 12.56 -1.00
N ASN A 38 0.93 12.16 -1.80
CA ASN A 38 0.75 11.89 -3.21
C ASN A 38 0.34 10.43 -3.43
N LEU A 39 -0.96 10.22 -3.63
CA LEU A 39 -1.55 8.90 -3.87
C LEU A 39 -1.10 8.25 -5.19
N ASP A 40 -0.88 9.06 -6.23
CA ASP A 40 -0.42 8.54 -7.54
C ASP A 40 0.94 7.85 -7.43
N ALA A 41 1.81 8.36 -6.55
CA ALA A 41 3.11 7.74 -6.29
C ALA A 41 2.99 6.37 -5.61
N LEU A 42 1.92 6.14 -4.84
CA LEU A 42 1.68 4.90 -4.09
C LEU A 42 1.07 3.80 -4.95
N ARG A 43 0.46 4.13 -6.09
CA ARG A 43 -0.20 3.17 -6.98
C ARG A 43 0.67 1.99 -7.41
N PRO A 44 1.89 2.22 -7.96
CA PRO A 44 2.76 1.11 -8.31
C PRO A 44 3.20 0.28 -7.10
N TRP A 45 3.36 0.91 -5.92
CA TRP A 45 3.74 0.20 -4.71
C TRP A 45 2.60 -0.69 -4.18
N ILE A 46 1.37 -0.17 -4.14
CA ILE A 46 0.18 -0.93 -3.73
C ILE A 46 -0.01 -2.13 -4.65
N ALA A 47 0.00 -1.93 -5.97
CA ALA A 47 -0.15 -3.02 -6.94
C ALA A 47 0.93 -4.10 -6.77
N GLY A 48 2.20 -3.68 -6.64
CA GLY A 48 3.31 -4.60 -6.39
C GLY A 48 3.16 -5.37 -5.07
N ARG A 49 2.72 -4.70 -4.00
CA ARG A 49 2.57 -5.32 -2.70
C ARG A 49 1.37 -6.27 -2.63
N VAL A 50 0.25 -5.93 -3.27
CA VAL A 50 -0.91 -6.83 -3.44
C VAL A 50 -0.48 -8.08 -4.21
N ARG A 51 0.27 -7.91 -5.30
CA ARG A 51 0.84 -9.02 -6.08
C ARG A 51 1.74 -9.93 -5.24
N GLU A 52 2.61 -9.36 -4.40
CA GLU A 52 3.48 -10.15 -3.51
C GLU A 52 2.69 -10.97 -2.48
N LEU A 53 1.58 -10.42 -1.96
CA LEU A 53 0.80 -11.06 -0.91
C LEU A 53 -0.19 -12.11 -1.43
N LEU A 54 -0.79 -11.87 -2.61
CA LEU A 54 -1.75 -12.78 -3.24
C LEU A 54 -1.08 -13.77 -4.21
N GLY A 55 0.15 -13.48 -4.66
CA GLY A 55 0.83 -14.21 -5.72
C GLY A 55 0.27 -13.92 -7.13
N ILE A 56 -0.79 -13.12 -7.22
CA ILE A 56 -1.46 -12.72 -8.47
C ILE A 56 -1.66 -11.22 -8.50
N GLU A 57 -1.67 -10.64 -9.70
CA GLU A 57 -2.09 -9.25 -9.87
C GLU A 57 -3.60 -9.16 -9.82
N ASP A 58 -4.09 -8.36 -8.88
CA ASP A 58 -5.51 -8.07 -8.71
C ASP A 58 -5.72 -6.56 -8.74
N GLU A 59 -6.15 -6.06 -9.91
CA GLU A 59 -6.48 -4.66 -10.12
C GLU A 59 -7.71 -4.24 -9.30
N VAL A 60 -8.67 -5.14 -9.06
CA VAL A 60 -9.88 -4.84 -8.29
C VAL A 60 -9.52 -4.54 -6.84
N VAL A 61 -8.63 -5.34 -6.24
CA VAL A 61 -8.12 -5.09 -4.88
C VAL A 61 -7.33 -3.79 -4.84
N THR A 62 -6.51 -3.52 -5.86
CA THR A 62 -5.73 -2.28 -5.95
C THR A 62 -6.65 -1.06 -5.97
N GLU A 63 -7.65 -1.03 -6.85
CA GLU A 63 -8.63 0.05 -6.94
C GLU A 63 -9.48 0.17 -5.66
N PHE A 64 -9.80 -0.96 -5.01
CA PHE A 64 -10.51 -0.95 -3.73
C PHE A 64 -9.70 -0.28 -2.62
N VAL A 65 -8.39 -0.53 -2.54
CA VAL A 65 -7.49 0.18 -1.62
C VAL A 65 -7.51 1.69 -1.90
N PHE A 66 -7.46 2.10 -3.17
CA PHE A 66 -7.55 3.51 -3.54
C PHE A 66 -8.88 4.14 -3.16
N GLY A 67 -9.99 3.42 -3.34
CA GLY A 67 -11.31 3.86 -2.90
C GLY A 67 -11.36 4.12 -1.39
N LEU A 68 -10.81 3.21 -0.59
CA LEU A 68 -10.71 3.40 0.86
C LEU A 68 -9.83 4.61 1.22
N LEU A 69 -8.72 4.81 0.51
CA LEU A 69 -7.80 5.94 0.71
C LEU A 69 -8.38 7.30 0.30
N ALA A 70 -9.38 7.31 -0.59
CA ALA A 70 -10.08 8.52 -1.02
C ALA A 70 -11.18 8.97 -0.03
N GLU A 71 -11.51 8.17 0.98
CA GLU A 71 -12.50 8.54 1.99
C GLU A 71 -12.01 9.69 2.88
N GLU A 72 -12.94 10.57 3.27
CA GLU A 72 -12.65 11.74 4.12
C GLU A 72 -12.18 11.34 5.54
N LYS A 73 -12.62 10.17 6.03
CA LYS A 73 -12.31 9.66 7.37
C LYS A 73 -11.57 8.33 7.29
N LEU A 74 -10.25 8.44 7.21
CA LEU A 74 -9.38 7.28 7.18
C LEU A 74 -9.12 6.74 8.57
N ASP A 75 -9.54 5.49 8.78
CA ASP A 75 -9.18 4.71 9.96
C ASP A 75 -8.41 3.45 9.52
N PRO A 76 -7.16 3.26 9.96
CA PRO A 76 -6.36 2.11 9.56
C PRO A 76 -6.99 0.78 10.00
N ARG A 77 -7.76 0.77 11.09
CA ARG A 77 -8.48 -0.42 11.54
C ARG A 77 -9.62 -0.76 10.60
N HIS A 78 -10.30 0.26 10.07
CA HIS A 78 -11.36 0.06 9.08
C HIS A 78 -10.79 -0.48 7.77
N ILE A 79 -9.68 0.11 7.29
CA ILE A 79 -8.95 -0.36 6.11
C ILE A 79 -8.53 -1.83 6.29
N GLN A 80 -7.94 -2.18 7.44
CA GLN A 80 -7.52 -3.56 7.73
C GLN A 80 -8.67 -4.55 7.65
N ILE A 81 -9.84 -4.21 8.20
CA ILE A 81 -10.99 -5.12 8.20
C ILE A 81 -11.57 -5.28 6.80
N ASN A 82 -11.70 -4.19 6.04
CA ASN A 82 -12.18 -4.25 4.67
C ASN A 82 -11.22 -5.07 3.79
N LEU A 83 -9.91 -4.93 3.98
CA LEU A 83 -8.92 -5.70 3.24
C LEU A 83 -8.75 -7.14 3.74
N THR A 84 -9.17 -7.45 4.98
CA THR A 84 -9.18 -8.84 5.48
C THR A 84 -10.12 -9.73 4.64
N GLY A 85 -11.13 -9.15 3.98
CA GLY A 85 -11.98 -9.89 3.03
C GLY A 85 -11.27 -10.36 1.76
N PHE A 86 -10.15 -9.73 1.40
CA PHE A 86 -9.37 -10.03 0.19
C PHE A 86 -8.02 -10.69 0.52
N LEU A 87 -7.30 -10.13 1.49
CA LEU A 87 -5.94 -10.51 1.86
C LEU A 87 -5.89 -11.47 3.06
N GLU A 88 -7.03 -11.73 3.73
CA GLU A 88 -7.14 -12.59 4.91
C GLU A 88 -6.04 -12.32 5.95
N ASN A 89 -5.13 -13.29 6.17
CA ASN A 89 -4.04 -13.20 7.13
C ASN A 89 -2.98 -12.13 6.77
N ASN A 90 -2.89 -11.78 5.48
CA ASN A 90 -1.93 -10.80 4.98
C ASN A 90 -2.42 -9.35 5.14
N ALA A 91 -3.71 -9.14 5.43
CA ALA A 91 -4.29 -7.80 5.56
C ALA A 91 -3.62 -6.97 6.67
N GLY A 92 -3.27 -7.60 7.80
CA GLY A 92 -2.62 -6.90 8.90
C GLY A 92 -1.24 -6.36 8.52
N VAL A 93 -0.44 -7.20 7.87
CA VAL A 93 0.91 -6.82 7.40
C VAL A 93 0.81 -5.74 6.33
N PHE A 94 -0.11 -5.90 5.37
CA PHE A 94 -0.34 -4.94 4.30
C PHE A 94 -0.72 -3.55 4.83
N VAL A 95 -1.73 -3.48 5.71
CA VAL A 95 -2.21 -2.19 6.20
C VAL A 95 -1.20 -1.52 7.13
N GLN A 96 -0.46 -2.29 7.91
CA GLN A 96 0.65 -1.73 8.68
C GLN A 96 1.67 -1.05 7.77
N GLU A 97 2.14 -1.73 6.73
CA GLU A 97 3.12 -1.16 5.80
C GLU A 97 2.57 0.02 5.00
N LEU A 98 1.31 -0.07 4.55
CA LEU A 98 0.62 1.02 3.87
C LEU A 98 0.53 2.24 4.78
N TRP A 99 0.14 2.05 6.05
CA TRP A 99 0.01 3.15 6.99
C TRP A 99 1.36 3.81 7.33
N ASP A 100 2.40 3.00 7.55
CA ASP A 100 3.77 3.52 7.74
C ASP A 100 4.25 4.30 6.50
N MET A 101 3.87 3.85 5.31
CA MET A 101 4.19 4.53 4.06
C MET A 101 3.48 5.89 3.95
N LEU A 102 2.19 5.94 4.29
CA LEU A 102 1.41 7.18 4.33
C LEU A 102 1.95 8.16 5.39
N LEU A 103 2.33 7.66 6.56
CA LEU A 103 2.96 8.46 7.63
C LEU A 103 4.30 9.04 7.16
N SER A 104 5.12 8.24 6.48
CA SER A 104 6.37 8.73 5.89
C SER A 104 6.12 9.74 4.77
N ALA A 105 5.06 9.56 3.98
CA ALA A 105 4.71 10.49 2.90
C ALA A 105 4.33 11.88 3.44
N GLN A 106 3.50 11.95 4.48
CA GLN A 106 3.09 13.24 5.07
C GLN A 106 4.22 13.99 5.77
N GLU A 107 5.26 13.29 6.23
CA GLU A 107 6.45 13.87 6.85
C GLU A 107 7.48 14.34 5.81
N ASN A 108 7.39 13.85 4.57
CA ASN A 108 8.31 14.19 3.49
C ASN A 108 7.80 15.34 2.62
N ILE A 109 8.74 16.18 2.18
CA ILE A 109 8.48 17.29 1.27
C ILE A 109 8.11 16.70 -0.11
N GLY A 110 6.92 17.06 -0.61
CA GLY A 110 6.38 16.55 -1.87
C GLY A 110 5.42 15.37 -1.73
N GLY A 111 5.13 14.91 -0.49
CA GLY A 111 4.11 13.89 -0.23
C GLY A 111 4.50 12.50 -0.73
N ILE A 112 5.79 12.22 -0.89
CA ILE A 112 6.30 10.94 -1.37
C ILE A 112 7.00 10.24 -0.19
N PRO A 113 6.64 8.98 0.13
CA PRO A 113 7.31 8.21 1.16
C PRO A 113 8.80 8.01 0.86
N ALA A 114 9.66 8.10 1.90
CA ALA A 114 11.10 7.88 1.75
C ALA A 114 11.44 6.51 1.16
N LYS A 115 10.66 5.47 1.51
CA LYS A 115 10.82 4.12 0.97
C LYS A 115 10.62 4.06 -0.54
N LEU A 116 9.68 4.85 -1.08
CA LEU A 116 9.45 4.94 -2.53
C LEU A 116 10.58 5.69 -3.25
N VAL A 117 11.10 6.75 -2.62
CA VAL A 117 12.26 7.49 -3.15
C VAL A 117 13.47 6.56 -3.26
N GLU A 118 13.74 5.79 -2.21
CA GLU A 118 14.86 4.85 -2.19
C GLU A 118 14.67 3.71 -3.21
N GLN A 119 13.46 3.16 -3.34
CA GLN A 119 13.17 2.16 -4.37
C GLN A 119 13.43 2.69 -5.80
N LYS A 120 12.95 3.90 -6.13
CA LYS A 120 13.22 4.51 -7.44
C LYS A 120 14.71 4.77 -7.66
N LYS A 121 15.43 5.23 -6.63
CA LYS A 121 16.87 5.44 -6.70
C LYS A 121 17.62 4.15 -7.03
N GLN A 122 17.24 3.03 -6.41
CA GLN A 122 17.83 1.72 -6.66
C GLN A 122 17.51 1.19 -8.07
N GLU A 123 16.31 1.40 -8.59
CA GLU A 123 15.98 1.04 -9.97
C GLU A 123 16.81 1.83 -11.00
N ILE A 124 16.97 3.13 -10.78
CA ILE A 124 17.78 4.00 -11.66
C ILE A 124 19.24 3.56 -11.62
N MET A 125 19.80 3.30 -10.43
CA MET A 125 21.18 2.82 -10.29
C MET A 125 21.39 1.48 -11.01
N ARG A 126 20.48 0.51 -10.87
CA ARG A 126 20.59 -0.78 -11.59
C ARG A 126 20.56 -0.61 -13.11
N LYS A 127 19.72 0.29 -13.63
CA LYS A 127 19.67 0.59 -15.07
C LYS A 127 20.92 1.30 -15.58
N GLN A 128 21.56 2.13 -14.75
CA GLN A 128 22.81 2.82 -15.09
C GLN A 128 24.03 1.89 -15.09
N VAL A 129 24.09 0.94 -14.15
CA VAL A 129 25.18 -0.04 -14.07
C VAL A 129 25.18 -1.01 -15.27
N SER A 130 24.00 -1.47 -15.72
CA SER A 130 23.91 -2.33 -16.92
C SER A 130 24.41 -1.60 -18.17
N ARG A 131 23.98 -0.36 -18.39
CA ARG A 131 24.40 0.45 -19.55
C ARG A 131 25.90 0.78 -19.57
N HIS A 132 26.56 0.83 -18.41
CA HIS A 132 28.01 1.04 -18.33
C HIS A 132 28.81 -0.26 -18.43
N GLY A 133 28.28 -1.39 -17.93
CA GLY A 133 28.90 -2.71 -18.06
C GLY A 133 28.97 -3.20 -19.51
N ASP A 134 27.89 -3.02 -20.28
CA ASP A 134 27.85 -3.41 -21.70
C ASP A 134 28.85 -2.62 -22.56
N ARG A 135 29.06 -1.34 -22.26
CA ARG A 135 30.01 -0.49 -22.99
C ARG A 135 31.48 -0.82 -22.70
N LEU A 136 31.81 -1.18 -21.47
CA LEU A 136 33.17 -1.57 -21.11
C LEU A 136 33.49 -3.00 -21.58
N GLY A 137 32.52 -3.91 -21.56
CA GLY A 137 32.67 -5.26 -22.14
C GLY A 137 32.94 -5.23 -23.64
N ALA A 138 32.31 -4.32 -24.39
CA ALA A 138 32.58 -4.13 -25.82
C ALA A 138 33.94 -3.45 -26.12
N TYR A 139 34.46 -2.64 -25.20
CA TYR A 139 35.72 -1.90 -25.41
C TYR A 139 36.98 -2.72 -25.12
N TYR A 140 36.89 -3.74 -24.26
CA TYR A 140 37.98 -4.69 -23.97
C TYR A 140 37.89 -6.00 -24.78
N ALA A 141 36.87 -6.13 -25.63
CA ALA A 141 36.68 -7.30 -26.50
C ALA A 141 37.33 -7.17 -27.90
N TYR A 142 38.17 -6.14 -28.11
CA TYR A 142 38.94 -5.93 -29.34
C TYR A 142 40.44 -5.89 -29.05
#